data_AF-A0A7C9LBR8-F1
#
_entry.id   AF-A0A7C9LBR8-F1
#
_cell.length_a   1.000
_cell.length_b   1.000
_cell.length_c   1.000
_cell.angle_alpha   90.00
_cell.angle_beta   90.00
_cell.angle_gamma   90.00
#
_symmetry.space_group_name_H-M   'P 1'
#
loop_
_entity.id
_entity.type
_entity.pdbx_description
1 polymer ?
#
loop_
_entity_poly.entity_id
_entity_poly.type
_entity_poly.pdbx_seq_one_letter_code
_entity_poly.pdbx_strand_id
1 'polypeptide(L)'
;MKYKLLIFLLMLANNCLALVFQPDTIAISNGMSHNTLDEDGYDMTADTVANYLNKPIQHLMNFQNDTIQLRISVPKDNKGYYQWRGFTISNFYVKCSEATFQGMSAAILSPVTMIAGADSNTNSVYTDRLLIIEYKGKKWVYANVIRNTDCEDSFGFEDLRAGEEGLELIYMAGQGYKYYYNILIAMSFGQPCLMNLDVEECNSTAQYQVTHQYDFTASDEDDCYPLYAYRRHFPMLLRGGNYDSFVR
;
A
#
# COMPACT_ATOMS: atom_id res chain seq x y z
N MET A 1 -34.81 -3.57 -53.89
CA MET A 1 -34.95 -3.40 -52.41
C MET A 1 -35.07 -4.75 -51.69
N LYS A 2 -33.97 -5.52 -51.56
CA LYS A 2 -33.97 -6.77 -50.77
C LYS A 2 -32.71 -7.03 -49.91
N TYR A 3 -31.72 -6.13 -49.92
CA TYR A 3 -30.46 -6.32 -49.17
C TYR A 3 -30.19 -5.30 -48.05
N LYS A 4 -31.09 -4.34 -47.80
CA LYS A 4 -30.95 -3.39 -46.69
C LYS A 4 -31.74 -3.77 -45.42
N LEU A 5 -32.65 -4.74 -45.49
CA LEU A 5 -33.44 -5.18 -44.33
C LEU A 5 -32.70 -6.26 -43.50
N LEU A 6 -31.75 -7.00 -44.09
CA LEU A 6 -31.07 -8.10 -43.41
C LEU A 6 -29.95 -7.63 -42.46
N ILE A 7 -29.35 -6.47 -42.72
CA ILE A 7 -28.28 -5.91 -41.86
C ILE A 7 -28.88 -5.26 -40.60
N PHE A 8 -30.12 -4.77 -40.66
CA PHE A 8 -30.77 -4.16 -39.49
C PHE A 8 -31.30 -5.22 -38.51
N LEU A 9 -31.64 -6.44 -38.97
CA LEU A 9 -32.04 -7.54 -38.08
C LEU A 9 -30.86 -8.24 -37.38
N LEU A 10 -29.63 -8.16 -37.91
CA LEU A 10 -28.45 -8.75 -37.26
C LEU A 10 -27.84 -7.85 -36.17
N MET A 11 -28.21 -6.57 -36.11
CA MET A 11 -27.73 -5.63 -35.08
C MET A 11 -28.64 -5.58 -33.84
N LEU A 12 -29.82 -6.22 -33.88
CA LEU A 12 -30.81 -6.24 -32.78
C LEU A 12 -30.81 -7.53 -31.95
N ALA A 13 -29.96 -8.50 -32.27
CA ALA A 13 -29.92 -9.81 -31.59
C ALA A 13 -28.68 -10.06 -30.71
N ASN A 14 -27.88 -9.03 -30.40
CA ASN A 14 -26.63 -9.21 -29.67
C ASN A 14 -26.47 -8.36 -28.40
N ASN A 15 -27.56 -7.92 -27.78
CA ASN A 15 -27.53 -7.30 -26.45
C ASN A 15 -28.77 -7.66 -25.61
N CYS A 16 -29.21 -8.92 -25.67
CA CYS A 16 -30.13 -9.48 -24.68
C CYS A 16 -29.40 -10.51 -23.83
N LEU A 17 -28.52 -10.00 -22.96
CA LEU A 17 -28.06 -10.67 -21.75
C LEU A 17 -27.90 -9.58 -20.69
N ALA A 18 -29.03 -8.98 -20.32
CA ALA A 18 -29.17 -8.37 -19.01
C ALA A 18 -29.16 -9.52 -18.00
N LEU A 19 -27.96 -9.89 -17.55
CA LEU A 19 -27.81 -10.61 -16.29
C LEU A 19 -28.31 -9.67 -15.21
N VAL A 20 -29.47 -10.03 -14.67
CA VAL A 20 -30.07 -9.47 -13.47
C VAL A 20 -29.04 -9.58 -12.35
N PHE A 21 -28.34 -8.50 -12.05
CA PHE A 21 -27.72 -8.32 -10.74
C PHE A 21 -28.84 -7.86 -9.81
N GLN A 22 -29.35 -8.79 -9.01
CA GLN A 22 -30.05 -8.43 -7.79
C GLN A 22 -29.00 -7.80 -6.86
N PRO A 23 -29.16 -6.55 -6.40
CA PRO A 23 -28.48 -6.13 -5.19
C PRO A 23 -29.21 -6.83 -4.04
N ASP A 24 -28.63 -7.93 -3.53
CA ASP A 24 -29.05 -8.48 -2.25
C ASP A 24 -28.67 -7.47 -1.17
N THR A 25 -29.67 -6.69 -0.76
CA THR A 25 -29.63 -5.85 0.42
C THR A 25 -29.45 -6.74 1.65
N ILE A 26 -28.23 -6.87 2.17
CA ILE A 26 -27.97 -7.56 3.44
C ILE A 26 -27.58 -6.55 4.51
N ALA A 27 -28.54 -6.40 5.44
CA ALA A 27 -28.50 -5.93 6.81
C ALA A 27 -27.18 -5.33 7.34
N ILE A 28 -27.26 -4.03 7.65
CA ILE A 28 -26.38 -3.31 8.58
C ILE A 28 -26.46 -4.00 9.96
N SER A 29 -25.38 -4.63 10.40
CA SER A 29 -25.17 -4.95 11.81
C SER A 29 -24.19 -3.95 12.42
N ASN A 30 -24.73 -3.07 13.26
CA ASN A 30 -23.98 -2.14 14.10
C ASN A 30 -22.96 -2.88 14.99
N GLY A 31 -21.73 -2.39 15.00
CA GLY A 31 -20.75 -2.65 16.05
C GLY A 31 -19.68 -3.70 15.71
N MET A 32 -18.66 -3.28 14.97
CA MET A 32 -17.24 -3.66 15.07
C MET A 32 -16.55 -3.12 13.81
N SER A 33 -15.43 -2.41 13.95
CA SER A 33 -14.66 -1.91 12.80
C SER A 33 -13.99 -3.07 12.06
N HIS A 34 -14.77 -3.76 11.24
CA HIS A 34 -14.28 -4.54 10.12
C HIS A 34 -13.91 -3.56 9.00
N ASN A 35 -12.69 -3.01 9.05
CA ASN A 35 -12.01 -2.66 7.80
C ASN A 35 -11.42 -3.96 7.25
N THR A 36 -12.31 -4.84 6.81
CA THR A 36 -11.99 -5.88 5.85
C THR A 36 -11.48 -5.17 4.61
N LEU A 37 -10.22 -5.43 4.26
CA LEU A 37 -9.70 -5.15 2.92
C LEU A 37 -10.55 -5.96 1.92
N ASP A 38 -11.62 -5.33 1.42
CA ASP A 38 -11.98 -5.13 0.00
C ASP A 38 -13.46 -4.71 -0.07
N GLU A 39 -13.73 -3.44 -0.45
CA GLU A 39 -14.91 -3.02 -1.23
C GLU A 39 -14.88 -1.54 -1.67
N ASP A 40 -14.03 -0.66 -1.10
CA ASP A 40 -13.92 0.75 -1.53
C ASP A 40 -12.47 1.29 -1.56
N GLY A 41 -11.67 0.97 -2.60
CA GLY A 41 -10.51 1.81 -2.98
C GLY A 41 -9.16 1.15 -3.33
N TYR A 42 -9.06 -0.19 -3.36
CA TYR A 42 -7.85 -0.87 -3.82
C TYR A 42 -7.91 -1.14 -5.33
N ASP A 43 -7.21 -0.31 -6.12
CA ASP A 43 -7.07 -0.53 -7.55
C ASP A 43 -5.93 -1.52 -7.84
N MET A 44 -6.27 -2.82 -7.83
CA MET A 44 -5.38 -3.91 -8.26
C MET A 44 -4.81 -3.72 -9.67
N THR A 45 -5.46 -2.93 -10.53
CA THR A 45 -5.06 -2.75 -11.93
C THR A 45 -4.08 -1.61 -12.13
N ALA A 46 -4.10 -0.55 -11.31
CA ALA A 46 -3.07 0.49 -11.28
C ALA A 46 -1.73 -0.02 -10.70
N ASP A 47 -1.77 -1.06 -9.88
CA ASP A 47 -0.59 -1.80 -9.43
C ASP A 47 -0.11 -2.80 -10.51
N THR A 48 -0.45 -2.65 -11.79
CA THR A 48 0.16 -3.45 -12.90
C THR A 48 1.65 -3.16 -13.13
N VAL A 49 2.25 -2.28 -12.34
CA VAL A 49 3.70 -2.13 -12.17
C VAL A 49 4.25 -3.06 -11.04
N ALA A 50 3.40 -3.92 -10.44
CA ALA A 50 3.68 -4.85 -9.34
C ALA A 50 4.49 -6.08 -9.78
N ASN A 51 5.67 -5.80 -10.31
CA ASN A 51 6.65 -6.81 -10.61
C ASN A 51 7.86 -6.60 -9.70
N TYR A 52 8.04 -7.47 -8.72
CA TYR A 52 9.33 -7.61 -8.06
C TYR A 52 10.17 -8.57 -8.90
N LEU A 53 11.28 -8.11 -9.48
CA LEU A 53 12.11 -8.89 -10.43
C LEU A 53 11.30 -9.52 -11.60
N ASN A 54 10.34 -8.79 -12.17
CA ASN A 54 9.42 -9.30 -13.22
C ASN A 54 8.52 -10.45 -12.75
N LYS A 55 8.31 -10.60 -11.43
CA LYS A 55 7.37 -11.56 -10.84
C LYS A 55 6.17 -10.83 -10.24
N PRO A 56 4.95 -11.31 -10.51
CA PRO A 56 3.74 -10.67 -10.01
C PRO A 56 3.65 -10.79 -8.48
N ILE A 57 3.18 -9.72 -7.85
CA ILE A 57 2.78 -9.73 -6.45
C ILE A 57 1.43 -10.43 -6.31
N GLN A 58 1.33 -11.35 -5.35
CA GLN A 58 0.18 -12.26 -5.22
C GLN A 58 -0.85 -11.81 -4.17
N HIS A 59 -0.59 -10.72 -3.44
CA HIS A 59 -1.50 -10.14 -2.45
C HIS A 59 -2.09 -11.16 -1.46
N LEU A 60 -1.20 -11.95 -0.85
CA LEU A 60 -1.55 -13.13 -0.06
C LEU A 60 -1.69 -12.83 1.44
N MET A 61 -1.55 -11.57 1.86
CA MET A 61 -1.69 -11.19 3.26
C MET A 61 -3.14 -11.41 3.74
N ASN A 62 -3.25 -11.93 4.96
CA ASN A 62 -4.49 -12.01 5.72
C ASN A 62 -4.25 -11.50 7.14
N PHE A 63 -5.13 -10.65 7.64
CA PHE A 63 -5.10 -10.13 9.00
C PHE A 63 -6.42 -10.46 9.71
N GLN A 64 -6.35 -11.30 10.74
CA GLN A 64 -7.52 -11.72 11.50
C GLN A 64 -7.12 -11.98 12.95
N ASN A 65 -7.91 -11.52 13.92
CA ASN A 65 -7.65 -11.71 15.36
C ASN A 65 -6.22 -11.31 15.75
N ASP A 66 -5.81 -10.10 15.37
CA ASP A 66 -4.45 -9.58 15.58
C ASP A 66 -3.32 -10.40 14.93
N THR A 67 -3.66 -11.36 14.07
CA THR A 67 -2.70 -12.27 13.44
C THR A 67 -2.50 -11.95 11.97
N ILE A 68 -1.24 -11.68 11.57
CA ILE A 68 -0.82 -11.50 10.18
C ILE A 68 -0.27 -12.83 9.67
N GLN A 69 -0.88 -13.37 8.61
CA GLN A 69 -0.52 -14.64 8.00
C GLN A 69 -0.72 -14.63 6.49
N LEU A 70 -0.25 -15.69 5.82
CA LEU A 70 -0.53 -15.89 4.40
C LEU A 70 -1.85 -16.64 4.21
N ARG A 71 -2.58 -16.33 3.13
CA ARG A 71 -3.76 -17.08 2.66
C ARG A 71 -3.43 -18.49 2.16
N ILE A 72 -2.15 -18.75 1.94
CA ILE A 72 -1.61 -20.04 1.53
C ILE A 72 -0.78 -20.67 2.64
N SER A 73 -0.44 -21.95 2.46
CA SER A 73 0.51 -22.61 3.35
C SER A 73 1.87 -21.92 3.30
N VAL A 74 2.38 -21.53 4.48
CA VAL A 74 3.71 -20.92 4.62
C VAL A 74 4.80 -21.96 4.30
N PRO A 75 5.88 -21.58 3.58
CA PRO A 75 7.04 -22.44 3.37
C PRO A 75 7.55 -23.06 4.67
N LYS A 76 8.04 -24.31 4.61
CA LYS A 76 8.42 -25.08 5.80
C LYS A 76 9.44 -24.35 6.68
N ASP A 77 10.40 -23.68 6.05
CA ASP A 77 11.50 -22.99 6.73
C ASP A 77 11.07 -21.68 7.40
N ASN A 78 9.86 -21.19 7.10
CA ASN A 78 9.28 -19.98 7.68
C ASN A 78 8.02 -20.28 8.50
N LYS A 79 7.85 -21.52 8.95
CA LYS A 79 6.72 -21.86 9.83
C LYS A 79 6.82 -21.17 11.18
N GLY A 80 5.67 -20.91 11.77
CA GLY A 80 5.54 -20.32 13.11
C GLY A 80 5.25 -18.83 13.06
N TYR A 81 5.25 -18.23 14.26
CA TYR A 81 4.88 -16.84 14.47
C TYR A 81 5.78 -16.20 15.52
N TYR A 82 5.95 -14.89 15.44
CA TYR A 82 6.53 -14.05 16.47
C TYR A 82 5.55 -12.96 16.91
N GLN A 83 5.85 -12.30 18.02
CA GLN A 83 4.99 -11.26 18.61
C GLN A 83 5.62 -9.89 18.44
N TRP A 84 4.80 -8.88 18.12
CA TRP A 84 5.20 -7.47 18.16
C TRP A 84 4.01 -6.60 18.53
N ARG A 85 4.08 -5.87 19.65
CA ARG A 85 3.04 -4.91 20.10
C ARG A 85 1.59 -5.47 20.03
N GLY A 86 1.43 -6.74 20.42
CA GLY A 86 0.14 -7.43 20.41
C GLY A 86 -0.28 -8.01 19.05
N PHE A 87 0.50 -7.80 17.98
CA PHE A 87 0.37 -8.55 16.74
C PHE A 87 1.03 -9.91 16.88
N THR A 88 0.36 -10.94 16.36
CA THR A 88 0.96 -12.26 16.05
C THR A 88 1.35 -12.26 14.57
N ILE A 89 2.63 -12.38 14.24
CA ILE A 89 3.12 -12.19 12.87
C ILE A 89 3.76 -13.48 12.37
N SER A 90 3.34 -13.96 11.21
CA SER A 90 3.96 -15.11 10.55
C SER A 90 5.46 -14.90 10.36
N ASN A 91 6.27 -15.93 10.65
CA ASN A 91 7.72 -15.93 10.44
C ASN A 91 8.11 -15.78 8.95
N PHE A 92 7.14 -15.76 8.04
CA PHE A 92 7.34 -15.38 6.63
C PHE A 92 7.59 -13.89 6.42
N TYR A 93 7.18 -13.05 7.38
CA TYR A 93 7.47 -11.63 7.38
C TYR A 93 8.65 -11.33 8.31
N VAL A 94 9.56 -10.48 7.85
CA VAL A 94 10.70 -9.97 8.61
C VAL A 94 10.45 -8.50 8.91
N LYS A 95 10.67 -8.10 10.17
CA LYS A 95 10.62 -6.69 10.57
C LYS A 95 11.88 -5.98 10.10
N CYS A 96 11.74 -5.08 9.13
CA CYS A 96 12.86 -4.35 8.51
C CYS A 96 13.18 -3.03 9.20
N SER A 97 12.15 -2.32 9.67
CA SER A 97 12.29 -1.03 10.34
C SER A 97 11.19 -0.86 11.37
N GLU A 98 11.46 -0.09 12.42
CA GLU A 98 10.46 0.30 13.40
C GLU A 98 10.74 1.69 13.98
N ALA A 99 9.68 2.41 14.31
CA ALA A 99 9.75 3.69 14.96
C ALA A 99 8.58 3.87 15.93
N THR A 100 8.75 4.78 16.89
CA THR A 100 7.69 5.11 17.85
C THR A 100 7.67 6.60 18.12
N PHE A 101 6.50 7.22 17.96
CA PHE A 101 6.26 8.63 18.25
C PHE A 101 5.02 8.78 19.12
N GLN A 102 5.16 9.40 20.29
CA GLN A 102 4.04 9.66 21.22
C GLN A 102 3.11 8.46 21.48
N GLY A 103 3.67 7.26 21.57
CA GLY A 103 2.93 6.01 21.80
C GLY A 103 2.34 5.36 20.54
N MET A 104 2.40 6.02 19.38
CA MET A 104 2.14 5.39 18.07
C MET A 104 3.41 4.65 17.64
N SER A 105 3.34 3.33 17.61
CA SER A 105 4.44 2.46 17.18
C SER A 105 4.16 1.95 15.78
N ALA A 106 5.13 2.01 14.87
CA ALA A 106 4.99 1.42 13.54
C ALA A 106 6.18 0.53 13.20
N ALA A 107 5.95 -0.42 12.30
CA ALA A 107 6.99 -1.24 11.73
C ALA A 107 6.73 -1.54 10.25
N ILE A 108 7.82 -1.67 9.48
CA ILE A 108 7.78 -2.21 8.12
C ILE A 108 8.05 -3.71 8.20
N LEU A 109 7.15 -4.48 7.62
CA LEU A 109 7.31 -5.91 7.42
C LEU A 109 7.59 -6.21 5.95
N SER A 110 8.61 -7.02 5.68
CA SER A 110 8.91 -7.49 4.33
C SER A 110 8.83 -9.01 4.26
N PRO A 111 8.28 -9.58 3.19
CA PRO A 111 8.39 -11.02 2.94
C PRO A 111 9.85 -11.46 2.93
N VAL A 112 10.15 -12.65 3.44
CA VAL A 112 11.49 -13.26 3.38
C VAL A 112 12.07 -13.35 1.96
N THR A 113 11.19 -13.35 0.94
CA THR A 113 11.54 -13.39 -0.48
C THR A 113 11.94 -12.05 -1.07
N MET A 114 11.82 -10.96 -0.29
CA MET A 114 12.19 -9.58 -0.65
C MET A 114 13.21 -9.00 0.33
N ILE A 115 14.00 -9.87 0.97
CA ILE A 115 15.17 -9.48 1.76
C ILE A 115 16.39 -9.59 0.86
N ALA A 116 17.30 -8.60 0.93
CA ALA A 116 18.53 -8.61 0.16
C ALA A 116 19.29 -9.95 0.28
N GLY A 117 19.66 -10.54 -0.86
CA GLY A 117 20.38 -11.82 -0.90
C GLY A 117 19.51 -13.07 -0.77
N ALA A 118 18.18 -12.96 -0.77
CA ALA A 118 17.29 -14.12 -0.87
C ALA A 118 17.42 -14.81 -2.24
N ASP A 119 17.53 -16.15 -2.24
CA ASP A 119 17.64 -16.94 -3.49
C ASP A 119 16.38 -16.83 -4.35
N SER A 120 16.50 -16.18 -5.51
CA SER A 120 15.40 -15.91 -6.45
C SER A 120 15.00 -17.10 -7.33
N ASN A 121 15.71 -18.23 -7.22
CA ASN A 121 15.59 -19.38 -8.13
C ASN A 121 14.56 -20.45 -7.70
N THR A 122 13.99 -20.35 -6.51
CA THR A 122 12.84 -21.17 -6.12
C THR A 122 11.55 -20.45 -6.53
N ASN A 123 10.45 -21.18 -6.78
CA ASN A 123 9.12 -20.61 -7.04
C ASN A 123 8.61 -19.85 -5.79
N SER A 124 9.19 -18.68 -5.56
CA SER A 124 9.10 -17.92 -4.33
C SER A 124 7.75 -17.21 -4.25
N VAL A 125 7.19 -17.19 -3.05
CA VAL A 125 5.95 -16.47 -2.75
C VAL A 125 6.29 -14.98 -2.69
N TYR A 126 5.80 -14.20 -3.64
CA TYR A 126 5.97 -12.74 -3.66
C TYR A 126 4.63 -12.09 -3.29
N THR A 127 4.63 -11.35 -2.18
CA THR A 127 3.43 -10.71 -1.63
C THR A 127 3.81 -9.32 -1.11
N ASP A 128 2.83 -8.56 -0.64
CA ASP A 128 3.07 -7.18 -0.21
C ASP A 128 4.01 -7.05 0.99
N ARG A 129 4.90 -6.07 0.92
CA ARG A 129 5.48 -5.41 2.09
C ARG A 129 4.38 -4.62 2.81
N LEU A 130 4.43 -4.62 4.14
CA LEU A 130 3.37 -4.09 4.99
C LEU A 130 3.91 -2.96 5.87
N LEU A 131 3.11 -1.91 6.06
CA LEU A 131 3.23 -1.01 7.19
C LEU A 131 2.23 -1.45 8.26
N ILE A 132 2.70 -1.72 9.47
CA ILE A 132 1.84 -2.01 10.61
C ILE A 132 1.96 -0.91 11.65
N ILE A 133 0.84 -0.55 12.28
CA ILE A 133 0.77 0.51 13.28
C ILE A 133 0.00 0.01 14.51
N GLU A 134 0.53 0.27 15.70
CA GLU A 134 -0.17 0.13 16.97
C GLU A 134 -0.27 1.49 17.66
N TYR A 135 -1.48 1.84 18.12
CA TYR A 135 -1.70 3.02 18.96
C TYR A 135 -2.82 2.76 19.95
N LYS A 136 -2.50 2.84 21.25
CA LYS A 136 -3.47 2.68 22.35
C LYS A 136 -4.29 1.39 22.24
N GLY A 137 -3.64 0.29 21.85
CA GLY A 137 -4.24 -1.04 21.72
C GLY A 137 -4.98 -1.27 20.39
N LYS A 138 -5.16 -0.24 19.57
CA LYS A 138 -5.69 -0.37 18.20
C LYS A 138 -4.56 -0.72 17.25
N LYS A 139 -4.87 -1.53 16.23
CA LYS A 139 -3.92 -2.12 15.30
C LYS A 139 -4.37 -1.89 13.86
N TRP A 140 -3.45 -1.45 13.02
CA TRP A 140 -3.67 -1.26 11.58
C TRP A 140 -2.59 -1.99 10.78
N VAL A 141 -2.98 -2.53 9.63
CA VAL A 141 -2.09 -3.22 8.69
C VAL A 141 -2.37 -2.65 7.29
N TYR A 142 -1.35 -2.11 6.66
CA TYR A 142 -1.43 -1.45 5.36
C TYR A 142 -0.56 -2.19 4.35
N ALA A 143 -1.22 -2.83 3.38
CA ALA A 143 -0.57 -3.47 2.23
C ALA A 143 -0.50 -2.54 1.02
N ASN A 144 -0.66 -1.23 1.20
CA ASN A 144 -0.78 -0.23 0.14
C ASN A 144 0.21 0.93 0.28
N VAL A 145 0.96 1.01 1.39
CA VAL A 145 1.85 2.14 1.72
C VAL A 145 3.30 1.89 1.29
N ILE A 146 3.85 0.73 1.68
CA ILE A 146 5.26 0.39 1.45
C ILE A 146 5.43 -0.20 0.04
N ARG A 147 6.44 0.24 -0.71
CA ARG A 147 6.71 -0.29 -2.06
C ARG A 147 7.15 -1.76 -2.01
N ASN A 148 6.76 -2.54 -3.02
CA ASN A 148 7.21 -3.95 -3.18
C ASN A 148 8.57 -4.00 -3.87
N THR A 149 9.59 -3.52 -3.15
CA THR A 149 11.01 -3.54 -3.51
C THR A 149 11.81 -4.26 -2.43
N ASP A 150 13.09 -4.54 -2.71
CA ASP A 150 13.96 -5.15 -1.71
C ASP A 150 14.03 -4.32 -0.42
N CYS A 151 13.86 -5.01 0.69
CA CYS A 151 14.28 -4.52 1.99
C CYS A 151 15.80 -4.64 2.02
N GLU A 152 16.49 -3.50 2.09
CA GLU A 152 17.96 -3.36 2.05
C GLU A 152 18.60 -3.38 0.64
N ASP A 153 17.94 -2.80 -0.37
CA ASP A 153 18.62 -2.52 -1.65
C ASP A 153 19.69 -1.42 -1.48
N SER A 154 20.88 -1.66 -2.05
CA SER A 154 21.95 -0.66 -2.18
C SER A 154 21.56 0.56 -3.00
N PHE A 155 20.47 0.46 -3.78
CA PHE A 155 19.97 1.54 -4.62
C PHE A 155 18.74 2.27 -4.08
N GLY A 156 18.16 1.82 -2.96
CA GLY A 156 17.16 2.57 -2.20
C GLY A 156 16.17 1.71 -1.43
N PHE A 157 15.92 2.07 -0.16
CA PHE A 157 14.99 1.37 0.72
C PHE A 157 14.11 2.37 1.47
N GLU A 158 12.94 1.89 1.89
CA GLU A 158 12.03 2.63 2.77
C GLU A 158 12.36 2.37 4.23
N ASP A 159 12.51 3.43 5.01
CA ASP A 159 12.81 3.39 6.45
C ASP A 159 11.78 4.19 7.26
N LEU A 160 11.61 3.82 8.52
CA LEU A 160 10.77 4.53 9.48
C LEU A 160 11.62 5.25 10.52
N ARG A 161 11.26 6.49 10.83
CA ARG A 161 11.81 7.22 11.97
C ARG A 161 10.73 8.00 12.69
N ALA A 162 11.01 8.35 13.94
CA ALA A 162 10.20 9.34 14.65
C ALA A 162 10.62 10.74 14.18
N GLY A 163 9.68 11.50 13.64
CA GLY A 163 9.83 12.91 13.30
C GLY A 163 9.45 13.83 14.45
N GLU A 164 9.29 15.11 14.15
CA GLU A 164 8.88 16.12 15.13
C GLU A 164 7.36 16.08 15.40
N GLU A 165 6.57 15.82 14.36
CA GLU A 165 5.10 15.89 14.40
C GLU A 165 4.40 14.54 14.21
N GLY A 166 5.17 13.48 13.95
CA GLY A 166 4.63 12.16 13.63
C GLY A 166 5.69 11.12 13.35
N LEU A 167 5.27 10.03 12.72
CA LEU A 167 6.18 9.04 12.14
C LEU A 167 6.50 9.44 10.71
N GLU A 168 7.77 9.40 10.35
CA GLU A 168 8.22 9.68 9.00
C GLU A 168 8.63 8.39 8.30
N LEU A 169 8.01 8.14 7.15
CA LEU A 169 8.41 7.10 6.21
C LEU A 169 9.26 7.76 5.12
N ILE A 170 10.55 7.43 5.10
CA ILE A 170 11.52 8.01 4.17
C ILE A 170 11.93 7.02 3.11
N TYR A 171 12.20 7.51 1.91
CA TYR A 171 12.81 6.76 0.83
C TYR A 171 13.86 7.60 0.14
N MET A 172 14.98 7.00 -0.20
CA MET A 172 16.01 7.61 -1.03
C MET A 172 16.52 6.58 -2.03
N ALA A 173 16.63 6.98 -3.30
CA ALA A 173 17.24 6.15 -4.33
C ALA A 173 18.09 6.94 -5.33
N GLY A 174 19.05 6.24 -5.94
CA GLY A 174 19.85 6.71 -7.06
C GLY A 174 21.28 7.18 -6.71
N GLN A 175 22.20 6.97 -7.66
CA GLN A 175 23.64 7.25 -7.50
C GLN A 175 24.10 8.55 -8.19
N GLY A 176 23.41 8.94 -9.27
CA GLY A 176 23.70 10.17 -10.03
C GLY A 176 22.54 11.15 -10.02
N TYR A 177 21.34 10.66 -10.33
CA TYR A 177 20.10 11.38 -10.05
C TYR A 177 19.50 10.77 -8.79
N LYS A 178 19.26 11.59 -7.78
CA LYS A 178 18.68 11.19 -6.51
C LYS A 178 17.21 11.54 -6.51
N TYR A 179 16.41 10.58 -6.07
CA TYR A 179 14.99 10.74 -5.83
C TYR A 179 14.72 10.41 -4.36
N TYR A 180 14.04 11.32 -3.67
CA TYR A 180 13.70 11.20 -2.26
C TYR A 180 12.21 11.48 -2.07
N TYR A 181 11.58 10.74 -1.15
CA TYR A 181 10.33 11.20 -0.57
C TYR A 181 10.30 11.00 0.94
N ASN A 182 9.55 11.88 1.60
CA ASN A 182 9.18 11.78 3.00
C ASN A 182 7.65 11.77 3.09
N ILE A 183 7.11 10.82 3.84
CA ILE A 183 5.70 10.75 4.17
C ILE A 183 5.56 10.94 5.68
N LEU A 184 4.87 12.00 6.09
CA LEU A 184 4.52 12.22 7.49
C LEU A 184 3.19 11.55 7.82
N ILE A 185 3.23 10.67 8.83
CA ILE A 185 2.10 9.91 9.33
C ILE A 185 1.83 10.33 10.77
N ALA A 186 0.61 10.81 11.03
CA ALA A 186 0.16 11.12 12.38
C ALA A 186 -1.23 10.54 12.65
N MET A 187 -1.56 10.43 13.94
CA MET A 187 -2.93 10.12 14.35
C MET A 187 -3.78 11.37 14.18
N SER A 188 -4.85 11.27 13.39
CA SER A 188 -5.91 12.28 13.32
C SER A 188 -7.28 11.59 13.34
N PHE A 189 -8.26 12.19 14.00
CA PHE A 189 -9.62 11.64 14.14
C PHE A 189 -9.67 10.15 14.57
N GLY A 190 -8.71 9.73 15.41
CA GLY A 190 -8.65 8.37 15.95
C GLY A 190 -8.13 7.29 15.00
N GLN A 191 -7.56 7.66 13.84
CA GLN A 191 -6.90 6.75 12.88
C GLN A 191 -5.57 7.33 12.36
N PRO A 192 -4.67 6.49 11.81
CA PRO A 192 -3.48 6.96 11.11
C PRO A 192 -3.85 7.65 9.79
N CYS A 193 -3.35 8.87 9.60
CA CYS A 193 -3.57 9.68 8.40
C CYS A 193 -2.23 10.13 7.79
N LEU A 194 -2.24 10.34 6.48
CA LEU A 194 -1.20 11.09 5.78
C LEU A 194 -1.35 12.57 6.13
N MET A 195 -0.28 13.18 6.63
CA MET A 195 -0.26 14.60 6.98
C MET A 195 0.50 15.42 5.93
N ASN A 196 1.64 14.90 5.47
CA ASN A 196 2.47 15.58 4.49
C ASN A 196 3.17 14.55 3.59
N LEU A 197 3.39 14.92 2.33
CA LEU A 197 4.28 14.24 1.41
C LEU A 197 5.24 15.26 0.77
N ASP A 198 6.52 15.12 1.08
CA ASP A 198 7.60 15.83 0.41
C ASP A 198 8.23 14.91 -0.64
N VAL A 199 8.41 15.42 -1.87
CA VAL A 199 9.09 14.73 -2.96
C VAL A 199 10.23 15.60 -3.46
N GLU A 200 11.44 15.07 -3.43
CA GLU A 200 12.65 15.78 -3.86
C GLU A 200 13.40 15.04 -4.96
N GLU A 201 13.89 15.82 -5.91
CA GLU A 201 14.71 15.34 -7.02
C GLU A 201 15.93 16.21 -7.16
N CYS A 202 17.11 15.61 -7.16
CA CYS A 202 18.34 16.34 -7.40
C CYS A 202 19.36 15.55 -8.22
N ASN A 203 20.19 16.24 -8.99
CA ASN A 203 21.34 15.60 -9.64
C ASN A 203 22.57 15.64 -8.72
N SER A 204 23.56 14.79 -9.00
CA SER A 204 24.78 14.62 -8.18
C SER A 204 25.62 15.89 -8.08
N THR A 205 25.45 16.82 -9.01
CA THR A 205 26.10 18.15 -9.00
C THR A 205 25.32 19.21 -8.23
N ALA A 206 24.12 18.89 -7.74
CA ALA A 206 23.14 19.82 -7.14
C ALA A 206 22.77 21.03 -8.02
N GLN A 207 23.08 21.00 -9.33
CA GLN A 207 22.70 22.05 -10.28
C GLN A 207 21.21 22.01 -10.61
N TYR A 208 20.59 20.85 -10.43
CA TYR A 208 19.16 20.67 -10.53
C TYR A 208 18.67 20.16 -9.17
N GLN A 209 17.73 20.90 -8.58
CA GLN A 209 16.98 20.52 -7.40
C GLN A 209 15.54 20.99 -7.57
N VAL A 210 14.60 20.10 -7.32
CA VAL A 210 13.19 20.45 -7.19
C VAL A 210 12.62 19.75 -5.96
N THR A 211 11.84 20.48 -5.18
CA THR A 211 11.11 19.99 -4.02
C THR A 211 9.64 20.30 -4.25
N HIS A 212 8.81 19.29 -4.10
CA HIS A 212 7.36 19.39 -4.12
C HIS A 212 6.85 19.00 -2.75
N GLN A 213 6.09 19.89 -2.10
CA GLN A 213 5.49 19.63 -0.80
C GLN A 213 3.98 19.58 -0.97
N TYR A 214 3.37 18.57 -0.36
CA TYR A 214 1.93 18.33 -0.42
C TYR A 214 1.41 18.21 1.00
N ASP A 215 0.64 19.20 1.41
CA ASP A 215 0.01 19.24 2.72
C ASP A 215 -1.37 18.56 2.65
N PHE A 216 -1.55 17.55 3.49
CA PHE A 216 -2.80 16.80 3.68
C PHE A 216 -3.38 17.02 5.08
N THR A 217 -2.81 17.97 5.84
CA THR A 217 -3.32 18.37 7.14
C THR A 217 -4.74 18.91 6.95
N ALA A 218 -5.63 18.40 7.80
CA ALA A 218 -7.04 18.78 7.81
C ALA A 218 -7.20 20.30 7.85
N SER A 219 -7.86 20.88 6.83
CA SER A 219 -8.24 22.30 6.86
C SER A 219 -9.45 22.55 7.75
N ASP A 220 -10.30 21.53 7.96
CA ASP A 220 -11.54 21.57 8.73
C ASP A 220 -11.63 20.39 9.70
N GLU A 221 -12.49 20.51 10.72
CA GLU A 221 -12.58 19.61 11.89
C GLU A 221 -13.00 18.15 11.60
N ASP A 222 -13.21 17.74 10.34
CA ASP A 222 -13.69 16.40 10.00
C ASP A 222 -12.95 15.72 8.85
N ASP A 223 -11.83 16.28 8.37
CA ASP A 223 -11.20 15.77 7.15
C ASP A 223 -9.71 15.47 7.29
N CYS A 224 -9.30 14.19 7.42
CA CYS A 224 -7.90 13.78 7.20
C CYS A 224 -7.78 12.90 5.95
N TYR A 225 -6.60 12.84 5.34
CA TYR A 225 -6.32 11.85 4.30
C TYR A 225 -5.99 10.49 4.92
N PRO A 226 -6.89 9.49 4.87
CA PRO A 226 -6.67 8.25 5.59
C PRO A 226 -5.64 7.37 4.86
N LEU A 227 -4.77 6.71 5.63
CA LEU A 227 -3.71 5.88 5.03
C LEU A 227 -4.21 4.69 4.20
N TYR A 228 -5.45 4.22 4.39
CA TYR A 228 -6.00 3.15 3.55
C TYR A 228 -6.23 3.60 2.09
N ALA A 229 -6.44 4.89 1.85
CA ALA A 229 -6.64 5.46 0.52
C ALA A 229 -5.30 5.76 -0.19
N TYR A 230 -4.21 5.80 0.58
CA TYR A 230 -2.88 6.05 0.04
C TYR A 230 -2.47 4.95 -0.94
N ARG A 231 -1.77 5.32 -2.02
CA ARG A 231 -1.15 4.33 -2.92
C ARG A 231 0.36 4.53 -2.90
N ARG A 232 1.11 3.45 -2.69
CA ARG A 232 2.60 3.36 -2.72
C ARG A 232 3.29 4.02 -3.92
N HIS A 233 2.58 4.24 -5.03
CA HIS A 233 3.11 4.90 -6.23
C HIS A 233 2.78 6.41 -6.30
N PHE A 234 2.05 6.96 -5.32
CA PHE A 234 1.70 8.38 -5.24
C PHE A 234 2.89 9.32 -5.39
N PRO A 235 4.05 9.10 -4.74
CA PRO A 235 5.19 9.99 -4.91
C PRO A 235 5.65 10.10 -6.38
N MET A 236 5.45 9.03 -7.17
CA MET A 236 5.76 9.03 -8.60
C MET A 236 4.71 9.72 -9.46
N LEU A 237 3.42 9.63 -9.09
CA LEU A 237 2.36 10.33 -9.81
C LEU A 237 2.44 11.85 -9.61
N LEU A 238 2.76 12.29 -8.39
CA LEU A 238 2.92 13.70 -8.04
C LEU A 238 4.08 14.34 -8.80
N ARG A 239 5.20 13.61 -8.93
CA ARG A 239 6.31 13.97 -9.83
C ARG A 239 5.85 14.24 -11.26
N GLY A 240 4.89 13.45 -11.77
CA GLY A 240 4.33 13.60 -13.11
C GLY A 240 3.37 14.79 -13.26
N GLY A 241 3.13 15.57 -12.20
CA GLY A 241 2.18 16.67 -12.18
C GLY A 241 0.72 16.22 -12.22
N ASN A 242 0.43 14.96 -11.86
CA ASN A 242 -0.89 14.37 -12.03
C ASN A 242 -1.75 14.51 -10.76
N TYR A 243 -2.11 15.75 -10.42
CA TYR A 243 -2.86 16.10 -9.22
C TYR A 243 -4.30 15.57 -9.19
N ASP A 244 -4.93 15.46 -10.35
CA ASP A 244 -6.33 15.04 -10.46
C ASP A 244 -6.52 13.55 -10.16
N SER A 245 -5.43 12.76 -10.15
CA SER A 245 -5.46 11.35 -9.74
C SER A 245 -5.66 11.15 -8.23
N PHE A 246 -5.71 12.22 -7.46
CA PHE A 246 -5.78 12.19 -5.99
C PHE A 246 -7.12 12.69 -5.43
N VAL A 247 -8.08 13.05 -6.28
CA VAL A 247 -9.41 13.50 -5.86
C VAL A 247 -10.25 12.28 -5.46
N ARG A 248 -10.85 12.39 -4.26
CA ARG A 248 -11.75 11.40 -3.66
C ARG A 248 -12.98 11.10 -4.49
#